data_AF-A0A842QF65-F1
#
_entry.id   AF-A0A842QF65-F1
#
_cell.length_a   1.000
_cell.length_b   1.000
_cell.length_c   1.000
_cell.angle_alpha   90.00
_cell.angle_beta   90.00
_cell.angle_gamma   90.00
#
_symmetry.space_group_name_H-M   'P 1'
#
loop_
_entity.id
_entity.type
_entity.pdbx_description
1 polymer ?
#
loop_
_entity_poly.entity_id
_entity_poly.type
_entity_poly.pdbx_seq_one_letter_code
_entity_poly.pdbx_strand_id
1 'polypeptide(L)'
;MFDRLKDRNRIQNPRQLAKEAWAHAIDDFYHPPLPEPVIEEKRDASSYFYIDPANWTVHVNLKGVPPSLKAEAVMSFLRSICHHEIQHYLLCPYDGVTNGMMFAKARKHVDDANAMFACNLFADLVVDSELMNRFPAITKNRIIESIRHSSTVRRSNSNLWQLIVGCYHRHWGLEFPKGVSLDKNTASAAKEITSIAEKYMKTEKHWPTAAGEIARILADWSDESDKDLLESGEDSSAQENGSSGSSARRVSIPSDVDVMMGSPIEIRNRDRMKKCVDENQSESEETKMGGLAKRVVERGGDLDDLEAVYFLAGKDLSKSNWIRFWYRAAVHGMLRIDVKSKSNQGTVPLNPFIWRIGDPVEELDIVQSLQAFPVLIPNMSTRRWLRTEVSGSGAPASLPNLLVVLDSSGSMHWSIDRGMPKGPFHIALLSAFAAIDFAFKKSKKVAAINFSESVKSSSLTRERARIENILTSYQGGSTIAPVEEIRNICRSSEGNLLVIMMTDAEIANWDGLLKTIKRICSNGHRFFLFHIRSSRYSSDDLDAELSEAGAQVIPLDSAEDLFGLVVRETKRIYAS
;
A
#
# COMPACT_ATOMS: atom_id res chain seq x y z
N MET A 1 -3.61 48.03 -0.19
CA MET A 1 -2.97 47.08 -1.13
C MET A 1 -4.01 46.33 -1.97
N PHE A 2 -5.16 45.95 -1.41
CA PHE A 2 -6.35 45.58 -2.21
C PHE A 2 -6.95 46.78 -2.97
N ASP A 3 -6.86 48.00 -2.41
CA ASP A 3 -7.11 49.21 -3.20
C ASP A 3 -6.15 49.30 -4.38
N ARG A 4 -4.96 48.68 -4.36
CA ARG A 4 -4.07 48.67 -5.54
C ARG A 4 -4.42 47.61 -6.58
N LEU A 5 -5.08 46.50 -6.20
CA LEU A 5 -5.61 45.53 -7.18
C LEU A 5 -6.94 45.99 -7.79
N LYS A 6 -7.77 46.74 -7.03
CA LYS A 6 -8.97 47.40 -7.55
C LYS A 6 -8.68 48.72 -8.28
N ASP A 7 -7.72 49.53 -7.83
CA ASP A 7 -7.42 50.85 -8.45
C ASP A 7 -6.36 50.83 -9.55
N ARG A 8 -5.55 49.76 -9.69
CA ARG A 8 -4.47 49.76 -10.71
C ARG A 8 -4.56 48.70 -11.79
N ASN A 9 -5.48 47.73 -11.72
CA ASN A 9 -5.66 46.74 -12.78
C ASN A 9 -7.15 46.38 -12.93
N ARG A 10 -7.63 46.37 -14.16
CA ARG A 10 -9.04 46.23 -14.61
C ARG A 10 -9.65 44.85 -14.30
N ILE A 11 -9.68 44.38 -13.04
CA ILE A 11 -10.37 43.14 -12.66
C ILE A 11 -11.54 43.48 -11.75
N GLN A 12 -12.75 43.52 -12.34
CA GLN A 12 -13.96 43.89 -11.61
C GLN A 12 -14.37 42.84 -10.56
N ASN A 13 -14.00 41.57 -10.73
CA ASN A 13 -14.35 40.49 -9.81
C ASN A 13 -13.30 39.34 -9.79
N PRO A 14 -12.26 39.40 -8.92
CA PRO A 14 -11.18 38.41 -8.91
C PRO A 14 -11.61 37.02 -8.44
N ARG A 15 -12.67 36.92 -7.60
CA ARG A 15 -13.25 35.63 -7.22
C ARG A 15 -13.93 34.94 -8.40
N GLN A 16 -14.66 35.70 -9.20
CA GLN A 16 -15.29 35.18 -10.40
C GLN A 16 -14.23 34.69 -11.41
N LEU A 17 -13.15 35.45 -11.57
CA LEU A 17 -12.04 35.06 -12.45
C LEU A 17 -11.38 33.73 -12.01
N ALA A 18 -11.20 33.52 -10.71
CA ALA A 18 -10.65 32.25 -10.20
C ALA A 18 -11.61 31.06 -10.40
N LYS A 19 -12.92 31.28 -10.27
CA LYS A 19 -13.93 30.25 -10.59
C LYS A 19 -13.93 29.90 -12.07
N GLU A 20 -13.84 30.90 -12.94
CA GLU A 20 -13.70 30.68 -14.39
C GLU A 20 -12.40 29.92 -14.70
N ALA A 21 -11.29 30.29 -14.05
CA ALA A 21 -10.01 29.60 -14.22
C ALA A 21 -10.09 28.11 -13.85
N TRP A 22 -10.76 27.80 -12.74
CA TRP A 22 -11.05 26.43 -12.35
C TRP A 22 -11.91 25.70 -13.38
N ALA A 23 -13.02 26.30 -13.81
CA ALA A 23 -13.92 25.68 -14.77
C ALA A 23 -13.21 25.33 -16.09
N HIS A 24 -12.37 26.24 -16.60
CA HIS A 24 -11.54 25.98 -17.78
C HIS A 24 -10.49 24.89 -17.53
N ALA A 25 -9.86 24.87 -16.35
CA ALA A 25 -8.90 23.83 -16.01
C ALA A 25 -9.55 22.44 -15.91
N ILE A 26 -10.77 22.35 -15.39
CA ILE A 26 -11.55 21.11 -15.34
C ILE A 26 -11.93 20.62 -16.75
N ASP A 27 -12.36 21.54 -17.62
CA ASP A 27 -12.68 21.25 -19.03
C ASP A 27 -11.45 20.73 -19.79
N ASP A 28 -10.29 21.35 -19.57
CA ASP A 28 -9.01 20.93 -20.14
C ASP A 28 -8.63 19.48 -19.82
N PHE A 29 -9.14 18.93 -18.71
CA PHE A 29 -8.91 17.55 -18.25
C PHE A 29 -10.14 16.64 -18.40
N TYR A 30 -11.12 17.01 -19.23
CA TYR A 30 -12.32 16.21 -19.51
C TYR A 30 -13.20 15.93 -18.28
N HIS A 31 -13.36 16.91 -17.39
CA HIS A 31 -14.24 16.85 -16.22
C HIS A 31 -13.90 15.74 -15.22
N PRO A 32 -12.69 15.73 -14.61
CA PRO A 32 -12.40 14.83 -13.52
C PRO A 32 -13.38 15.07 -12.35
N PRO A 33 -13.74 14.02 -11.57
CA PRO A 33 -14.73 14.12 -10.50
C PRO A 33 -14.13 14.78 -9.25
N LEU A 34 -13.81 16.07 -9.36
CA LEU A 34 -13.25 16.90 -8.31
C LEU A 34 -14.32 17.82 -7.73
N PRO A 35 -14.29 18.10 -6.42
CA PRO A 35 -15.17 19.08 -5.81
C PRO A 35 -14.87 20.50 -6.34
N GLU A 36 -15.85 21.39 -6.25
CA GLU A 36 -15.66 22.82 -6.53
C GLU A 36 -14.62 23.43 -5.59
N PRO A 37 -13.79 24.38 -6.06
CA PRO A 37 -12.68 24.91 -5.29
C PRO A 37 -13.17 25.93 -4.27
N VAL A 38 -12.42 26.06 -3.19
CA VAL A 38 -12.63 27.13 -2.21
C VAL A 38 -11.76 28.32 -2.57
N ILE A 39 -12.39 29.44 -2.93
CA ILE A 39 -11.68 30.68 -3.23
C ILE A 39 -11.49 31.49 -1.94
N GLU A 40 -10.24 31.72 -1.56
CA GLU A 40 -9.85 32.38 -0.31
C GLU A 40 -9.22 33.76 -0.53
N GLU A 41 -9.34 34.63 0.48
CA GLU A 41 -8.72 35.96 0.54
C GLU A 41 -8.06 36.20 1.89
N LYS A 42 -7.46 35.14 2.46
CA LYS A 42 -6.85 35.19 3.78
C LYS A 42 -5.49 35.91 3.70
N ARG A 43 -5.36 37.01 4.43
CA ARG A 43 -4.13 37.84 4.47
C ARG A 43 -2.98 37.14 5.18
N ASP A 44 -3.29 36.34 6.19
CA ASP A 44 -2.33 35.64 7.05
C ASP A 44 -2.26 34.15 6.74
N ALA A 45 -2.70 33.73 5.54
CA ALA A 45 -2.58 32.34 5.14
C ALA A 45 -1.12 31.94 4.98
N SER A 46 -0.82 30.73 5.44
CA SER A 46 0.47 30.06 5.38
C SER A 46 0.71 29.27 4.09
N SER A 47 -0.22 29.30 3.14
CA SER A 47 -0.08 28.73 1.79
C SER A 47 -1.03 29.48 0.84
N TYR A 48 -0.63 29.61 -0.42
CA TYR A 48 -1.41 30.33 -1.43
C TYR A 48 -2.28 29.43 -2.31
N PHE A 49 -1.83 28.20 -2.56
CA PHE A 49 -2.56 27.21 -3.32
C PHE A 49 -2.23 25.86 -2.69
N TYR A 50 -3.26 25.10 -2.33
CA TYR A 50 -3.09 23.79 -1.70
C TYR A 50 -4.34 22.95 -1.90
N ILE A 51 -4.21 21.65 -1.66
CA ILE A 51 -5.32 20.71 -1.64
C ILE A 51 -5.68 20.48 -0.17
N ASP A 52 -6.97 20.50 0.18
CA ASP A 52 -7.40 19.98 1.47
C ASP A 52 -7.27 18.45 1.42
N PRO A 53 -6.31 17.87 2.15
CA PRO A 53 -6.02 16.46 2.08
C PRO A 53 -7.10 15.64 2.81
N ALA A 54 -8.20 16.21 3.30
CA ALA A 54 -9.33 15.49 3.88
C ALA A 54 -10.49 15.26 2.90
N ASN A 55 -10.64 16.09 1.88
CA ASN A 55 -11.77 16.02 0.95
C ASN A 55 -11.40 16.19 -0.54
N TRP A 56 -10.12 16.45 -0.86
CA TRP A 56 -9.63 16.76 -2.20
C TRP A 56 -10.11 18.11 -2.76
N THR A 57 -10.48 19.05 -1.90
CA THR A 57 -10.88 20.38 -2.34
C THR A 57 -9.67 21.22 -2.63
N VAL A 58 -9.60 21.82 -3.81
CA VAL A 58 -8.51 22.76 -4.15
C VAL A 58 -8.84 24.12 -3.52
N HIS A 59 -7.93 24.63 -2.70
CA HIS A 59 -8.02 25.97 -2.11
C HIS A 59 -7.16 26.93 -2.92
N VAL A 60 -7.80 27.98 -3.45
CA VAL A 60 -7.17 29.00 -4.27
C VAL A 60 -7.19 30.32 -3.50
N ASN A 61 -6.07 30.70 -2.90
CA ASN A 61 -5.94 31.98 -2.24
C ASN A 61 -5.42 33.05 -3.22
N LEU A 62 -6.25 34.06 -3.45
CA LEU A 62 -5.97 35.15 -4.38
C LEU A 62 -4.75 36.00 -4.00
N LYS A 63 -4.27 35.93 -2.74
CA LYS A 63 -3.02 36.55 -2.30
C LYS A 63 -1.79 36.02 -3.07
N GLY A 64 -1.85 34.78 -3.55
CA GLY A 64 -0.76 34.16 -4.32
C GLY A 64 -0.59 34.68 -5.74
N VAL A 65 -1.54 35.47 -6.25
CA VAL A 65 -1.39 36.08 -7.59
C VAL A 65 -0.29 37.14 -7.53
N PRO A 66 0.79 37.01 -8.35
CA PRO A 66 1.90 37.95 -8.32
C PRO A 66 1.42 39.40 -8.52
N PRO A 67 1.78 40.35 -7.63
CA PRO A 67 1.31 41.73 -7.72
C PRO A 67 1.74 42.46 -9.00
N SER A 68 2.82 41.99 -9.64
CA SER A 68 3.35 42.52 -10.91
C SER A 68 2.60 42.03 -12.14
N LEU A 69 1.70 41.05 -12.00
CA LEU A 69 1.02 40.41 -13.12
C LEU A 69 -0.02 41.36 -13.73
N LYS A 70 -0.01 41.48 -15.07
CA LYS A 70 -1.00 42.27 -15.80
C LYS A 70 -2.38 41.61 -15.73
N ALA A 71 -3.45 42.43 -15.76
CA ALA A 71 -4.83 41.95 -15.63
C ALA A 71 -5.16 40.82 -16.63
N GLU A 72 -4.68 40.94 -17.87
CA GLU A 72 -4.93 40.00 -18.96
C GLU A 72 -4.24 38.65 -18.74
N ALA A 73 -3.18 38.60 -17.92
CA ALA A 73 -2.41 37.39 -17.63
C ALA A 73 -2.86 36.65 -16.37
N VAL A 74 -3.65 37.31 -15.49
CA VAL A 74 -4.13 36.71 -14.23
C VAL A 74 -4.94 35.43 -14.47
N MET A 75 -5.80 35.45 -15.48
CA MET A 75 -6.62 34.29 -15.83
C MET A 75 -5.79 33.07 -16.21
N SER A 76 -4.82 33.26 -17.11
CA SER A 76 -3.91 32.19 -17.55
C SER A 76 -3.02 31.67 -16.42
N PHE A 77 -2.59 32.55 -15.52
CA PHE A 77 -1.83 32.17 -14.34
C PHE A 77 -2.67 31.30 -13.39
N LEU A 78 -3.87 31.75 -13.04
CA LEU A 78 -4.79 30.98 -12.17
C LEU A 78 -5.19 29.64 -12.79
N ARG A 79 -5.46 29.60 -14.10
CA ARG A 79 -5.77 28.35 -14.82
C ARG A 79 -4.60 27.37 -14.76
N SER A 80 -3.37 27.86 -14.98
CA SER A 80 -2.15 27.05 -14.91
C SER A 80 -1.85 26.53 -13.49
N ILE A 81 -2.17 27.32 -12.46
CA ILE A 81 -2.12 26.85 -11.07
C ILE A 81 -3.17 25.74 -10.84
N CYS A 82 -4.41 25.93 -11.30
CA CYS A 82 -5.43 24.89 -11.20
C CYS A 82 -5.00 23.61 -11.95
N HIS A 83 -4.32 23.74 -13.10
CA HIS A 83 -3.76 22.59 -13.81
C HIS A 83 -2.76 21.81 -12.97
N HIS A 84 -1.87 22.51 -12.26
CA HIS A 84 -0.89 21.90 -11.35
C HIS A 84 -1.59 21.09 -10.25
N GLU A 85 -2.55 21.70 -9.56
CA GLU A 85 -3.29 21.01 -8.48
C GLU A 85 -4.09 19.80 -9.01
N ILE A 86 -4.77 19.95 -10.16
CA ILE A 86 -5.52 18.84 -10.78
C ILE A 86 -4.58 17.69 -11.17
N GLN A 87 -3.36 17.96 -11.61
CA GLN A 87 -2.42 16.90 -11.99
C GLN A 87 -1.88 16.12 -10.78
N HIS A 88 -1.88 16.67 -9.57
CA HIS A 88 -1.63 15.85 -8.37
C HIS A 88 -2.72 14.80 -8.12
N TYR A 89 -3.94 15.01 -8.66
CA TYR A 89 -5.04 14.05 -8.64
C TYR A 89 -4.90 12.97 -9.71
N LEU A 90 -4.53 13.39 -10.91
CA LEU A 90 -4.60 12.58 -12.12
C LEU A 90 -3.31 11.83 -12.41
N LEU A 91 -2.17 12.39 -12.02
CA LEU A 91 -0.86 11.90 -12.42
C LEU A 91 0.00 11.47 -11.24
N CYS A 92 0.43 12.37 -10.34
CA CYS A 92 1.42 12.00 -9.31
C CYS A 92 1.22 12.76 -7.99
N PRO A 93 1.14 12.08 -6.83
CA PRO A 93 1.21 10.64 -6.65
C PRO A 93 -0.10 9.90 -6.96
N TYR A 94 -1.17 10.64 -7.34
CA TYR A 94 -2.54 10.21 -7.67
C TYR A 94 -3.27 9.36 -6.61
N ASP A 95 -2.60 8.48 -5.87
CA ASP A 95 -3.13 7.72 -4.74
C ASP A 95 -2.16 7.72 -3.55
N GLY A 96 -2.71 7.52 -2.35
CA GLY A 96 -1.91 7.60 -1.14
C GLY A 96 -1.07 6.35 -0.84
N VAL A 97 -1.32 5.19 -1.46
CA VAL A 97 -0.43 4.03 -1.34
C VAL A 97 0.87 4.30 -2.08
N THR A 98 0.82 4.88 -3.28
CA THR A 98 2.02 5.29 -4.02
C THR A 98 2.80 6.35 -3.25
N ASN A 99 2.10 7.36 -2.71
CA ASN A 99 2.73 8.37 -1.85
C ASN A 99 3.40 7.74 -0.61
N GLY A 100 2.74 6.79 0.06
CA GLY A 100 3.31 6.08 1.20
C GLY A 100 4.54 5.25 0.85
N MET A 101 4.56 4.59 -0.31
CA MET A 101 5.75 3.87 -0.78
C MET A 101 6.91 4.81 -1.12
N MET A 102 6.63 5.97 -1.73
CA MET A 102 7.65 7.01 -1.95
C MET A 102 8.22 7.51 -0.62
N PHE A 103 7.34 7.82 0.34
CA PHE A 103 7.72 8.25 1.68
C PHE A 103 8.55 7.19 2.40
N ALA A 104 8.17 5.92 2.32
CA ALA A 104 8.90 4.81 2.94
C ALA A 104 10.36 4.72 2.48
N LYS A 105 10.61 4.91 1.18
CA LYS A 105 11.98 4.89 0.63
C LYS A 105 12.74 6.17 0.99
N ALA A 106 12.09 7.33 0.96
CA ALA A 106 12.71 8.60 1.34
C ALA A 106 13.13 8.63 2.83
N ARG A 107 12.26 8.15 3.72
CA ARG A 107 12.47 8.09 5.19
C ARG A 107 13.65 7.21 5.63
N LYS A 108 14.24 6.42 4.71
CA LYS A 108 15.47 5.64 4.98
C LYS A 108 16.72 6.52 5.02
N HIS A 109 16.63 7.75 4.52
CA HIS A 109 17.78 8.64 4.37
C HIS A 109 17.66 9.95 5.16
N VAL A 110 16.43 10.42 5.43
CA VAL A 110 16.15 11.70 6.08
C VAL A 110 14.96 11.57 7.04
N ASP A 111 14.74 12.58 7.89
CA ASP A 111 13.55 12.65 8.76
C ASP A 111 12.22 12.77 7.97
N ASP A 112 11.10 12.67 8.68
CA ASP A 112 9.74 12.69 8.10
C ASP A 112 9.45 13.94 7.27
N ALA A 113 9.91 15.11 7.71
CA ALA A 113 9.63 16.37 7.02
C ALA A 113 10.40 16.42 5.70
N ASN A 114 11.68 16.08 5.75
CA ASN A 114 12.55 16.04 4.58
C ASN A 114 12.20 14.89 3.61
N ALA A 115 11.67 13.78 4.13
CA ALA A 115 11.18 12.67 3.32
C ALA A 115 9.94 13.08 2.53
N MET A 116 8.99 13.79 3.17
CA MET A 116 7.84 14.35 2.46
C MET A 116 8.23 15.43 1.46
N PHE A 117 9.21 16.28 1.79
CA PHE A 117 9.75 17.24 0.83
C PHE A 117 10.35 16.55 -0.40
N ALA A 118 11.15 15.50 -0.23
CA ALA A 118 11.70 14.73 -1.34
C ALA A 118 10.59 14.16 -2.26
N CYS A 119 9.52 13.63 -1.65
CA CYS A 119 8.37 13.11 -2.38
C CYS A 119 7.66 14.21 -3.18
N ASN A 120 7.42 15.37 -2.56
CA ASN A 120 6.72 16.48 -3.19
C ASN A 120 7.56 17.17 -4.26
N LEU A 121 8.87 17.35 -4.04
CA LEU A 121 9.79 17.87 -5.07
C LEU A 121 9.80 16.98 -6.32
N PHE A 122 9.87 15.66 -6.14
CA PHE A 122 9.76 14.73 -7.25
C PHE A 122 8.40 14.81 -7.93
N ALA A 123 7.30 14.80 -7.16
CA ALA A 123 5.95 14.88 -7.70
C ALA A 123 5.72 16.15 -8.53
N ASP A 124 6.22 17.30 -8.06
CA ASP A 124 6.12 18.58 -8.77
C ASP A 124 6.90 18.55 -10.09
N LEU A 125 8.11 17.96 -10.10
CA LEU A 125 8.88 17.77 -11.33
C LEU A 125 8.15 16.86 -12.33
N VAL A 126 7.44 15.83 -11.87
CA VAL A 126 6.61 14.97 -12.73
C VAL A 126 5.42 15.75 -13.29
N VAL A 127 4.65 16.40 -12.41
CA VAL A 127 3.44 17.16 -12.75
C VAL A 127 3.74 18.28 -13.73
N ASP A 128 4.71 19.13 -13.40
CA ASP A 128 5.01 20.29 -14.23
C ASP A 128 5.68 19.93 -15.56
N SER A 129 6.40 18.80 -15.62
CA SER A 129 6.91 18.31 -16.90
C SER A 129 5.81 17.79 -17.81
N GLU A 130 4.78 17.12 -17.27
CA GLU A 130 3.60 16.76 -18.06
C GLU A 130 2.82 18.01 -18.52
N LEU A 131 2.67 19.01 -17.65
CA LEU A 131 2.03 20.28 -17.99
C LEU A 131 2.83 21.12 -18.98
N MET A 132 4.16 21.05 -18.96
CA MET A 132 5.01 21.67 -19.97
C MET A 132 4.82 21.03 -21.35
N ASN A 133 4.55 19.71 -21.41
CA ASN A 133 4.24 19.03 -22.66
C ASN A 133 2.84 19.40 -23.18
N ARG A 134 1.83 19.40 -22.31
CA ARG A 134 0.42 19.60 -22.69
C ARG A 134 0.04 21.07 -22.86
N PHE A 135 0.57 21.96 -22.02
CA PHE A 135 0.22 23.38 -21.95
C PHE A 135 1.46 24.31 -21.85
N PRO A 136 2.44 24.21 -22.77
CA PRO A 136 3.78 24.77 -22.61
C PRO A 136 3.82 26.27 -22.27
N ALA A 137 3.01 27.08 -22.96
CA ALA A 137 3.06 28.53 -22.79
C ALA A 137 2.56 28.99 -21.42
N ILE A 138 1.40 28.49 -20.98
CA ILE A 138 0.80 28.90 -19.69
C ILE A 138 1.54 28.29 -18.51
N THR A 139 2.08 27.07 -18.63
CA THR A 139 2.88 26.41 -17.61
C THR A 139 4.21 27.14 -17.41
N LYS A 140 4.93 27.42 -18.50
CA LYS A 140 6.19 28.17 -18.45
C LYS A 140 6.01 29.56 -17.84
N ASN A 141 4.98 30.30 -18.28
CA ASN A 141 4.70 31.63 -17.77
C ASN A 141 4.35 31.61 -16.28
N ARG A 142 3.54 30.64 -15.83
CA ARG A 142 3.24 30.46 -14.40
C ARG A 142 4.52 30.29 -13.59
N ILE A 143 5.38 29.34 -13.98
CA ILE A 143 6.62 29.04 -13.23
C ILE A 143 7.53 30.26 -13.16
N ILE A 144 7.72 30.97 -14.28
CA ILE A 144 8.55 32.19 -14.32
C ILE A 144 8.01 33.26 -13.38
N GLU A 145 6.69 33.49 -13.39
CA GLU A 145 6.06 34.49 -12.51
C GLU A 145 6.12 34.08 -11.03
N SER A 146 5.97 32.79 -10.72
CA SER A 146 6.16 32.25 -9.36
C SER A 146 7.60 32.41 -8.87
N ILE A 147 8.60 32.11 -9.71
CA ILE A 147 10.03 32.34 -9.38
C ILE A 147 10.30 33.83 -9.15
N ARG A 148 9.82 34.72 -10.02
CA ARG A 148 9.98 36.16 -9.86
C ARG A 148 9.31 36.69 -8.59
N HIS A 149 8.11 36.20 -8.28
CA HIS A 149 7.39 36.64 -7.09
C HIS A 149 8.13 36.19 -5.83
N SER A 150 8.38 34.88 -5.72
CA SER A 150 9.10 34.25 -4.59
C SER A 150 10.48 34.87 -4.34
N SER A 151 11.22 35.23 -5.40
CA SER A 151 12.54 35.86 -5.27
C SER A 151 12.51 37.23 -4.56
N THR A 152 11.37 37.93 -4.56
CA THR A 152 11.21 39.26 -3.94
C THR A 152 10.69 39.22 -2.50
N VAL A 153 10.27 38.05 -2.01
CA VAL A 153 9.65 37.89 -0.69
C VAL A 153 10.69 38.07 0.43
N ARG A 154 11.95 37.73 0.16
CA ARG A 154 13.07 37.86 1.10
C ARG A 154 14.19 38.71 0.50
N ARG A 155 15.00 39.31 1.36
CA ARG A 155 16.23 40.04 0.95
C ARG A 155 17.32 39.10 0.43
N SER A 156 17.39 37.90 1.01
CA SER A 156 18.29 36.82 0.60
C SER A 156 17.47 35.54 0.55
N ASN A 157 17.55 34.84 -0.59
CA ASN A 157 16.78 33.64 -0.83
C ASN A 157 17.34 32.45 -0.06
N SER A 158 16.45 31.64 0.49
CA SER A 158 16.81 30.44 1.24
C SER A 158 17.50 29.41 0.35
N ASN A 159 18.34 28.56 0.96
CA ASN A 159 19.08 27.54 0.23
C ASN A 159 18.14 26.50 -0.39
N LEU A 160 17.06 26.16 0.33
CA LEU A 160 16.01 25.28 -0.16
C LEU A 160 15.33 25.85 -1.41
N TRP A 161 14.99 27.15 -1.39
CA TRP A 161 14.45 27.82 -2.59
C TRP A 161 15.46 27.79 -3.75
N GLN A 162 16.74 28.07 -3.48
CA GLN A 162 17.80 28.01 -4.50
C GLN A 162 17.94 26.61 -5.11
N LEU A 163 17.83 25.55 -4.32
CA LEU A 163 17.84 24.17 -4.80
C LEU A 163 16.65 23.88 -5.73
N ILE A 164 15.43 24.29 -5.34
CA ILE A 164 14.22 24.07 -6.14
C ILE A 164 14.32 24.82 -7.48
N VAL A 165 14.65 26.12 -7.46
CA VAL A 165 14.84 26.91 -8.69
C VAL A 165 16.00 26.35 -9.51
N GLY A 166 17.05 25.83 -8.86
CA GLY A 166 18.13 25.12 -9.52
C GLY A 166 17.68 23.90 -10.31
N CYS A 167 16.78 23.10 -9.73
CA CYS A 167 16.16 21.97 -10.42
C CYS A 167 15.37 22.46 -11.64
N TYR A 168 14.57 23.52 -11.49
CA TYR A 168 13.74 24.04 -12.59
C TYR A 168 14.58 24.65 -13.71
N HIS A 169 15.66 25.39 -13.36
CA HIS A 169 16.64 25.90 -14.31
C HIS A 169 17.27 24.75 -15.10
N ARG A 170 17.71 23.69 -14.41
CA ARG A 170 18.39 22.57 -15.04
C ARG A 170 17.47 21.74 -15.93
N HIS A 171 16.25 21.48 -15.47
CA HIS A 171 15.31 20.61 -16.15
C HIS A 171 14.58 21.29 -17.32
N TRP A 172 14.20 22.57 -17.18
CA TRP A 172 13.40 23.30 -18.18
C TRP A 172 14.13 24.48 -18.84
N GLY A 173 15.38 24.76 -18.47
CA GLY A 173 16.17 25.86 -19.05
C GLY A 173 15.66 27.26 -18.69
N LEU A 174 15.02 27.42 -17.53
CA LEU A 174 14.47 28.71 -17.08
C LEU A 174 15.55 29.60 -16.49
N GLU A 175 15.56 30.90 -16.80
CA GLU A 175 16.58 31.83 -16.28
C GLU A 175 16.41 32.13 -14.79
N PHE A 176 17.54 32.32 -14.08
CA PHE A 176 17.52 32.81 -12.71
C PHE A 176 17.13 34.30 -12.66
N PRO A 177 16.45 34.74 -11.58
CA PRO A 177 16.31 36.15 -11.27
C PRO A 177 17.68 36.85 -11.16
N LYS A 178 17.74 38.12 -11.56
CA LYS A 178 18.98 38.92 -11.49
C LYS A 178 19.52 38.96 -10.05
N GLY A 179 20.81 38.67 -9.89
CA GLY A 179 21.49 38.69 -8.59
C GLY A 179 21.41 37.39 -7.79
N VAL A 180 20.77 36.34 -8.33
CA VAL A 180 20.80 34.99 -7.77
C VAL A 180 21.86 34.16 -8.48
N SER A 181 22.75 33.55 -7.72
CA SER A 181 23.73 32.56 -8.20
C SER A 181 23.75 31.36 -7.27
N LEU A 182 23.73 30.16 -7.83
CA LEU A 182 23.88 28.94 -7.05
C LEU A 182 25.35 28.73 -6.67
N ASP A 183 25.59 28.31 -5.43
CA ASP A 183 26.87 27.74 -5.07
C ASP A 183 27.07 26.38 -5.76
N LYS A 184 28.33 25.92 -5.82
CA LYS A 184 28.70 24.69 -6.54
C LYS A 184 27.99 23.45 -6.00
N ASN A 185 27.77 23.37 -4.69
CA ASN A 185 27.15 22.21 -4.07
C ASN A 185 25.66 22.15 -4.44
N THR A 186 24.92 23.24 -4.22
CA THR A 186 23.50 23.34 -4.60
C THR A 186 23.28 23.11 -6.10
N ALA A 187 24.18 23.59 -6.96
CA ALA A 187 24.14 23.31 -8.39
C ALA A 187 24.36 21.83 -8.73
N SER A 188 25.25 21.13 -7.99
CA SER A 188 25.49 19.70 -8.17
C SER A 188 24.27 18.89 -7.73
N ALA A 189 23.74 19.16 -6.54
CA ALA A 189 22.54 18.50 -6.01
C ALA A 189 21.34 18.67 -6.97
N ALA A 190 21.10 19.89 -7.46
CA ALA A 190 20.04 20.16 -8.44
C ALA A 190 20.21 19.35 -9.74
N LYS A 191 21.46 19.18 -10.20
CA LYS A 191 21.76 18.37 -11.40
C LYS A 191 21.50 16.88 -11.17
N GLU A 192 21.85 16.35 -10.01
CA GLU A 192 21.62 14.95 -9.68
C GLU A 192 20.12 14.66 -9.49
N ILE A 193 19.40 15.50 -8.75
CA ILE A 193 17.94 15.39 -8.55
C ILE A 193 17.21 15.40 -9.89
N THR A 194 17.56 16.32 -10.79
CA THR A 194 16.91 16.40 -12.11
C THR A 194 17.23 15.20 -13.00
N SER A 195 18.47 14.68 -12.94
CA SER A 195 18.82 13.44 -13.65
C SER A 195 18.03 12.23 -13.14
N ILE A 196 17.76 12.14 -11.84
CA ILE A 196 16.92 11.08 -11.25
C ILE A 196 15.48 11.25 -11.69
N ALA A 197 14.96 12.48 -11.64
CA ALA A 197 13.60 12.79 -12.08
C ALA A 197 13.39 12.38 -13.54
N GLU A 198 14.28 12.79 -14.44
CA GLU A 198 14.25 12.43 -15.88
C GLU A 198 14.27 10.92 -16.12
N LYS A 199 15.08 10.20 -15.34
CA LYS A 199 15.23 8.74 -15.45
C LYS A 199 13.95 8.00 -15.07
N TYR A 200 13.25 8.43 -14.02
CA TYR A 200 12.17 7.66 -13.41
C TYR A 200 10.77 8.22 -13.62
N MET A 201 10.61 9.49 -14.01
CA MET A 201 9.29 10.15 -14.10
C MET A 201 8.27 9.41 -14.97
N LYS A 202 8.71 8.73 -16.03
CA LYS A 202 7.81 8.03 -16.97
C LYS A 202 7.30 6.68 -16.46
N THR A 203 7.91 6.09 -15.44
CA THR A 203 7.57 4.75 -14.95
C THR A 203 7.20 4.79 -13.48
N GLU A 204 5.91 4.73 -13.20
CA GLU A 204 5.33 4.79 -11.85
C GLU A 204 5.98 3.84 -10.84
N LYS A 205 6.25 2.60 -11.27
CA LYS A 205 6.90 1.58 -10.42
C LYS A 205 8.24 2.05 -9.83
N HIS A 206 8.92 2.99 -10.48
CA HIS A 206 10.22 3.51 -10.04
C HIS A 206 10.13 4.83 -9.26
N TRP A 207 8.94 5.42 -9.09
CA TRP A 207 8.79 6.64 -8.30
C TRP A 207 9.26 6.50 -6.85
N PRO A 208 9.01 5.38 -6.14
CA PRO A 208 9.58 5.18 -4.80
C PRO A 208 11.11 5.19 -4.80
N THR A 209 11.73 4.60 -5.82
CA THR A 209 13.19 4.63 -5.99
C THR A 209 13.68 6.06 -6.21
N ALA A 210 13.00 6.84 -7.05
CA ALA A 210 13.35 8.23 -7.29
C ALA A 210 13.28 9.08 -6.01
N ALA A 211 12.20 8.95 -5.22
CA ALA A 211 12.05 9.66 -3.96
C ALA A 211 13.15 9.28 -2.95
N GLY A 212 13.52 8.01 -2.86
CA GLY A 212 14.64 7.54 -2.04
C GLY A 212 15.99 8.09 -2.47
N GLU A 213 16.30 8.06 -3.77
CA GLU A 213 17.56 8.60 -4.30
C GLU A 213 17.65 10.13 -4.13
N ILE A 214 16.55 10.86 -4.30
CA ILE A 214 16.47 12.31 -4.03
C ILE A 214 16.68 12.59 -2.54
N ALA A 215 16.03 11.83 -1.65
CA ALA A 215 16.21 11.97 -0.21
C ALA A 215 17.66 11.74 0.23
N ARG A 216 18.35 10.77 -0.37
CA ARG A 216 19.79 10.56 -0.14
C ARG A 216 20.62 11.78 -0.54
N ILE A 217 20.36 12.38 -1.71
CA ILE A 217 21.06 13.61 -2.14
C ILE A 217 20.78 14.77 -1.18
N LEU A 218 19.55 14.89 -0.70
CA LEU A 218 19.19 15.92 0.27
C LEU A 218 19.95 15.77 1.58
N ALA A 219 20.14 14.54 2.07
CA ALA A 219 20.94 14.25 3.26
C ALA A 219 22.42 14.66 3.07
N ASP A 220 23.02 14.28 1.93
CA ASP A 220 24.41 14.64 1.64
C ASP A 220 24.56 16.18 1.50
N TRP A 221 23.58 16.84 0.87
CA TRP A 221 23.58 18.29 0.67
C TRP A 221 23.39 19.06 1.98
N SER A 222 22.58 18.59 2.94
CA SER A 222 22.43 19.25 4.24
C SER A 222 23.70 19.18 5.07
N ASP A 223 24.36 18.03 5.10
CA ASP A 223 25.56 17.80 5.91
C ASP A 223 26.75 18.62 5.41
N GLU A 224 26.93 18.74 4.09
CA GLU A 224 28.02 19.52 3.50
C GLU A 224 27.82 21.04 3.58
N SER A 225 26.59 21.49 3.84
CA SER A 225 26.23 22.89 3.71
C SER A 225 26.01 23.62 5.04
N ASP A 226 26.19 22.93 6.18
CA ASP A 226 25.98 23.45 7.55
C ASP A 226 24.59 24.12 7.71
N LYS A 227 23.59 23.56 7.02
CA LYS A 227 22.23 24.12 6.93
C LYS A 227 21.21 23.05 7.27
N ASP A 228 20.39 23.31 8.28
CA ASP A 228 19.16 22.53 8.49
C ASP A 228 18.25 22.72 7.27
N LEU A 229 17.86 21.61 6.61
CA LEU A 229 16.94 21.60 5.46
C LEU A 229 15.61 22.28 5.81
N LEU A 230 15.05 21.90 6.95
CA LEU A 230 13.86 22.46 7.57
C LEU A 230 14.06 22.45 9.10
N GLU A 231 14.14 23.62 9.74
CA GLU A 231 14.40 23.73 11.17
C GLU A 231 13.21 23.20 12.00
N SER A 232 13.47 22.26 12.93
CA SER A 232 12.50 21.85 13.94
C SER A 232 12.56 22.80 15.15
N GLY A 233 11.55 23.64 15.35
CA GLY A 233 11.50 24.54 16.51
C GLY A 233 11.10 23.81 17.81
N GLU A 234 11.71 24.21 18.93
CA GLU A 234 11.18 23.91 20.28
C GLU A 234 10.08 24.91 20.67
N ASP A 235 9.03 24.41 21.31
CA ASP A 235 7.80 25.13 21.63
C ASP A 235 8.00 26.35 22.53
N SER A 236 7.42 27.48 22.13
CA SER A 236 6.79 28.38 23.08
C SER A 236 5.54 29.04 22.48
N SER A 237 4.46 28.99 23.26
CA SER A 237 3.10 29.51 23.04
C SER A 237 2.12 28.63 22.24
N ALA A 238 1.32 27.89 23.02
CA ALA A 238 0.09 27.25 22.62
C ALA A 238 -0.95 28.26 22.12
N GLN A 239 -1.62 27.93 21.02
CA GLN A 239 -3.05 28.22 20.91
C GLN A 239 -3.74 27.07 20.16
N GLU A 240 -4.65 26.44 20.89
CA GLU A 240 -5.44 25.28 20.51
C GLU A 240 -6.37 25.58 19.34
N ASN A 241 -6.49 24.62 18.42
CA ASN A 241 -7.79 24.09 18.02
C ASN A 241 -7.64 22.71 17.34
N GLY A 242 -7.85 21.67 18.14
CA GLY A 242 -8.67 20.50 17.79
C GLY A 242 -8.20 19.53 16.71
N SER A 243 -7.26 18.63 17.04
CA SER A 243 -7.44 17.17 16.90
C SER A 243 -6.23 16.45 17.49
N SER A 244 -6.46 15.54 18.44
CA SER A 244 -5.43 14.87 19.23
C SER A 244 -4.54 13.93 18.42
N GLY A 245 -3.24 13.89 18.74
CA GLY A 245 -2.44 12.67 18.61
C GLY A 245 -1.14 12.71 17.80
N SER A 246 -0.33 13.76 17.88
CA SER A 246 1.14 13.68 17.92
C SER A 246 1.66 15.05 18.34
N SER A 247 2.75 15.12 19.11
CA SER A 247 3.49 16.39 19.29
C SER A 247 4.07 16.77 17.93
N ALA A 248 3.30 17.49 17.13
CA ALA A 248 3.73 17.99 15.84
C ALA A 248 4.86 18.99 16.08
N ARG A 249 6.12 18.52 15.95
CA ARG A 249 7.28 19.40 15.78
C ARG A 249 6.90 20.41 14.70
N ARG A 250 6.85 21.70 15.05
CA ARG A 250 6.59 22.76 14.07
C ARG A 250 7.84 22.88 13.20
N VAL A 251 7.72 22.36 11.99
CA VAL A 251 8.73 22.49 10.95
C VAL A 251 8.62 23.89 10.35
N SER A 252 9.70 24.67 10.42
CA SER A 252 9.74 26.02 9.85
C SER A 252 10.05 25.97 8.35
N ILE A 253 9.10 26.39 7.52
CA ILE A 253 9.28 26.47 6.06
C ILE A 253 9.66 27.91 5.69
N PRO A 254 10.75 28.11 4.91
CA PRO A 254 11.09 29.43 4.41
C PRO A 254 9.97 30.05 3.57
N SER A 255 9.63 31.31 3.84
CA SER A 255 8.52 32.02 3.18
C SER A 255 8.65 32.06 1.65
N ASP A 256 9.85 32.08 1.10
CA ASP A 256 10.09 32.05 -0.35
C ASP A 256 9.81 30.68 -0.98
N VAL A 257 10.06 29.59 -0.24
CA VAL A 257 9.68 28.21 -0.64
C VAL A 257 8.15 28.07 -0.62
N ASP A 258 7.50 28.58 0.42
CA ASP A 258 6.04 28.53 0.55
C ASP A 258 5.31 29.23 -0.61
N VAL A 259 5.79 30.42 -1.00
CA VAL A 259 5.24 31.14 -2.16
C VAL A 259 5.38 30.34 -3.47
N MET A 260 6.38 29.48 -3.57
CA MET A 260 6.73 28.76 -4.79
C MET A 260 6.02 27.41 -4.91
N MET A 261 5.97 26.63 -3.82
CA MET A 261 5.45 25.25 -3.78
C MET A 261 4.20 25.08 -2.90
N GLY A 262 3.77 26.11 -2.17
CA GLY A 262 2.84 25.93 -1.05
C GLY A 262 3.55 25.20 0.10
N SER A 263 2.84 24.31 0.81
CA SER A 263 3.44 23.52 1.89
C SER A 263 4.29 22.35 1.33
N PRO A 264 5.64 22.44 1.30
CA PRO A 264 6.50 21.39 0.75
C PRO A 264 6.40 20.04 1.46
N ILE A 265 5.84 20.00 2.67
CA ILE A 265 5.73 18.81 3.52
C ILE A 265 4.29 18.26 3.59
N GLU A 266 3.40 18.76 2.73
CA GLU A 266 2.00 18.34 2.73
C GLU A 266 1.85 16.85 2.36
N ILE A 267 1.02 16.12 3.13
CA ILE A 267 0.64 14.74 2.80
C ILE A 267 -0.51 14.78 1.78
N ARG A 268 -0.14 14.89 0.51
CA ARG A 268 -1.09 14.83 -0.61
C ARG A 268 -1.83 13.48 -0.63
N ASN A 269 -3.11 13.48 -1.04
CA ASN A 269 -3.97 12.29 -1.14
C ASN A 269 -4.30 11.57 0.19
N ARG A 270 -4.18 12.23 1.35
CA ARG A 270 -4.60 11.65 2.64
C ARG A 270 -6.09 11.27 2.65
N ASP A 271 -6.92 11.98 1.90
CA ASP A 271 -8.35 11.74 1.78
C ASP A 271 -8.63 10.52 0.92
N ARG A 272 -7.87 10.24 -0.15
CA ARG A 272 -7.99 9.00 -0.92
C ARG A 272 -7.55 7.80 -0.08
N MET A 273 -6.61 7.98 0.85
CA MET A 273 -6.35 6.97 1.89
C MET A 273 -7.52 6.81 2.85
N LYS A 274 -8.21 7.91 3.20
CA LYS A 274 -9.45 7.90 3.99
C LYS A 274 -10.72 7.51 3.21
N LYS A 275 -10.78 7.63 1.87
CA LYS A 275 -11.92 7.31 0.99
C LYS A 275 -11.83 5.90 0.43
N CYS A 276 -10.62 5.37 0.22
CA CYS A 276 -10.39 3.92 0.20
C CYS A 276 -10.78 3.25 1.52
N VAL A 277 -10.97 4.06 2.56
CA VAL A 277 -11.48 3.75 3.88
C VAL A 277 -13.00 4.07 3.95
N ASP A 278 -13.54 5.06 3.22
CA ASP A 278 -14.91 5.60 3.40
C ASP A 278 -15.89 5.40 2.21
N GLU A 279 -15.60 4.56 1.22
CA GLU A 279 -16.59 4.23 0.16
C GLU A 279 -17.89 3.62 0.72
N ASN A 280 -17.90 3.15 1.98
CA ASN A 280 -19.11 2.88 2.75
C ASN A 280 -18.92 3.24 4.23
N GLN A 281 -19.76 4.11 4.80
CA GLN A 281 -19.82 4.39 6.25
C GLN A 281 -20.14 3.14 7.11
N SER A 282 -20.42 2.00 6.48
CA SER A 282 -20.68 0.68 7.09
C SER A 282 -19.44 -0.22 7.22
N GLU A 283 -18.28 0.16 6.67
CA GLU A 283 -17.11 -0.73 6.63
C GLU A 283 -16.25 -0.64 7.89
N SER A 284 -15.93 -1.80 8.49
CA SER A 284 -15.06 -1.89 9.67
C SER A 284 -13.64 -1.41 9.34
N GLU A 285 -13.00 -0.70 10.27
CA GLU A 285 -11.57 -0.32 10.22
C GLU A 285 -10.65 -1.48 9.78
N GLU A 286 -10.99 -2.71 10.16
CA GLU A 286 -10.24 -3.90 9.78
C GLU A 286 -10.26 -4.17 8.26
N THR A 287 -11.40 -3.96 7.60
CA THR A 287 -11.55 -4.14 6.14
C THR A 287 -10.71 -3.10 5.41
N LYS A 288 -10.74 -1.86 5.90
CA LYS A 288 -10.05 -0.72 5.29
C LYS A 288 -8.53 -0.88 5.36
N MET A 289 -8.01 -1.28 6.53
CA MET A 289 -6.59 -1.64 6.69
C MET A 289 -6.20 -2.81 5.78
N GLY A 290 -7.01 -3.86 5.72
CA GLY A 290 -6.79 -4.99 4.82
C GLY A 290 -6.72 -4.59 3.34
N GLY A 291 -7.56 -3.64 2.91
CA GLY A 291 -7.56 -3.10 1.54
C GLY A 291 -6.28 -2.34 1.19
N LEU A 292 -5.77 -1.51 2.12
CA LEU A 292 -4.49 -0.81 1.96
C LEU A 292 -3.32 -1.81 1.86
N ALA A 293 -3.25 -2.79 2.77
CA ALA A 293 -2.22 -3.82 2.74
C ALA A 293 -2.21 -4.61 1.43
N LYS A 294 -3.40 -4.93 0.90
CA LYS A 294 -3.53 -5.61 -0.40
C LYS A 294 -2.94 -4.78 -1.53
N ARG A 295 -3.23 -3.48 -1.61
CA ARG A 295 -2.67 -2.60 -2.65
C ARG A 295 -1.15 -2.46 -2.54
N VAL A 296 -0.60 -2.40 -1.32
CA VAL A 296 0.86 -2.37 -1.09
C VAL A 296 1.50 -3.64 -1.63
N VAL A 297 0.99 -4.81 -1.26
CA VAL A 297 1.53 -6.10 -1.70
C VAL A 297 1.35 -6.30 -3.21
N GLU A 298 0.22 -5.92 -3.80
CA GLU A 298 -0.03 -6.00 -5.26
C GLU A 298 0.97 -5.15 -6.07
N ARG A 299 1.51 -4.08 -5.47
CA ARG A 299 2.59 -3.25 -6.04
C ARG A 299 4.01 -3.73 -5.72
N GLY A 300 4.14 -4.85 -5.00
CA GLY A 300 5.42 -5.42 -4.59
C GLY A 300 6.07 -4.73 -3.40
N GLY A 301 5.27 -4.05 -2.56
CA GLY A 301 5.76 -3.37 -1.36
C GLY A 301 6.05 -4.30 -0.17
N ASP A 302 6.97 -3.87 0.68
CA ASP A 302 7.44 -4.55 1.88
C ASP A 302 6.69 -4.09 3.17
N LEU A 303 7.13 -4.53 4.36
CA LEU A 303 6.52 -4.09 5.62
C LEU A 303 6.80 -2.61 5.92
N ASP A 304 7.96 -2.06 5.54
CA ASP A 304 8.28 -0.65 5.75
C ASP A 304 7.35 0.22 4.90
N ASP A 305 7.10 -0.21 3.67
CA ASP A 305 6.15 0.42 2.75
C ASP A 305 4.72 0.42 3.35
N LEU A 306 4.30 -0.68 3.97
CA LEU A 306 2.99 -0.74 4.65
C LEU A 306 2.94 0.15 5.90
N GLU A 307 4.01 0.16 6.70
CA GLU A 307 4.13 1.01 7.90
C GLU A 307 3.99 2.48 7.53
N ALA A 308 4.69 2.92 6.48
CA ALA A 308 4.60 4.27 5.94
C ALA A 308 3.20 4.62 5.44
N VAL A 309 2.53 3.71 4.72
CA VAL A 309 1.14 3.91 4.27
C VAL A 309 0.20 4.09 5.45
N TYR A 310 0.32 3.30 6.51
CA TYR A 310 -0.51 3.47 7.71
C TYR A 310 -0.17 4.72 8.50
N PHE A 311 1.11 5.08 8.59
CA PHE A 311 1.57 6.31 9.22
C PHE A 311 0.93 7.54 8.55
N LEU A 312 1.03 7.66 7.23
CA LEU A 312 0.44 8.77 6.48
C LEU A 312 -1.11 8.76 6.52
N ALA A 313 -1.72 7.58 6.67
CA ALA A 313 -3.17 7.47 6.89
C ALA A 313 -3.61 7.96 8.28
N GLY A 314 -2.66 8.25 9.19
CA GLY A 314 -2.93 8.71 10.55
C GLY A 314 -3.40 7.59 11.48
N LYS A 315 -2.89 6.37 11.30
CA LYS A 315 -3.20 5.23 12.17
C LYS A 315 -2.09 5.00 13.17
N ASP A 316 -2.46 4.66 14.41
CA ASP A 316 -1.52 4.34 15.48
C ASP A 316 -0.88 2.96 15.24
N LEU A 317 0.45 2.90 15.36
CA LEU A 317 1.28 1.81 14.86
C LEU A 317 1.83 0.96 16.01
N SER A 318 0.97 0.20 16.69
CA SER A 318 1.46 -0.98 17.38
C SER A 318 1.84 -2.04 16.33
N LYS A 319 3.15 -2.28 16.13
CA LYS A 319 3.69 -3.23 15.13
C LYS A 319 3.00 -4.61 15.16
N SER A 320 2.67 -5.11 16.36
CA SER A 320 2.02 -6.41 16.53
C SER A 320 0.60 -6.46 15.94
N ASN A 321 -0.10 -5.33 15.86
CA ASN A 321 -1.50 -5.28 15.43
C ASN A 321 -1.69 -5.17 13.92
N TRP A 322 -0.70 -4.69 13.15
CA TRP A 322 -0.90 -4.43 11.72
C TRP A 322 -0.16 -5.38 10.79
N ILE A 323 0.91 -6.06 11.26
CA ILE A 323 1.67 -7.05 10.48
C ILE A 323 0.74 -8.16 9.92
N ARG A 324 -0.30 -8.54 10.67
CA ARG A 324 -1.32 -9.51 10.23
C ARG A 324 -1.97 -9.12 8.89
N PHE A 325 -2.15 -7.83 8.62
CA PHE A 325 -2.73 -7.37 7.35
C PHE A 325 -1.79 -7.61 6.18
N TRP A 326 -0.47 -7.45 6.38
CA TRP A 326 0.52 -7.77 5.36
C TRP A 326 0.50 -9.27 5.02
N TYR A 327 0.51 -10.14 6.03
CA TYR A 327 0.42 -11.60 5.80
C TYR A 327 -0.89 -12.01 5.12
N ARG A 328 -2.02 -11.42 5.54
CA ARG A 328 -3.32 -11.63 4.89
C ARG A 328 -3.28 -11.22 3.41
N ALA A 329 -2.68 -10.08 3.09
CA ALA A 329 -2.51 -9.60 1.74
C ALA A 329 -1.56 -10.46 0.89
N ALA A 330 -0.40 -10.84 1.45
CA ALA A 330 0.59 -11.72 0.82
C ALA A 330 -0.03 -13.06 0.42
N VAL A 331 -0.70 -13.74 1.36
CA VAL A 331 -1.39 -15.01 1.11
C VAL A 331 -2.49 -14.85 0.06
N HIS A 332 -3.28 -13.79 0.12
CA HIS A 332 -4.31 -13.54 -0.87
C HIS A 332 -3.73 -13.38 -2.29
N GLY A 333 -2.57 -12.72 -2.43
CA GLY A 333 -1.84 -12.61 -3.70
C GLY A 333 -1.35 -13.97 -4.21
N MET A 334 -0.72 -14.77 -3.34
CA MET A 334 -0.18 -16.10 -3.68
C MET A 334 -1.29 -17.08 -4.08
N LEU A 335 -2.39 -17.14 -3.33
CA LEU A 335 -3.52 -18.03 -3.62
C LEU A 335 -4.23 -17.67 -4.95
N ARG A 336 -4.25 -16.38 -5.35
CA ARG A 336 -4.81 -15.96 -6.64
C ARG A 336 -4.00 -16.49 -7.82
N ILE A 337 -2.68 -16.56 -7.68
CA ILE A 337 -1.79 -17.11 -8.71
C ILE A 337 -2.09 -18.61 -8.88
N ASP A 338 -2.25 -19.33 -7.77
CA ASP A 338 -2.60 -20.76 -7.79
C ASP A 338 -3.97 -21.07 -8.40
N VAL A 339 -4.98 -20.19 -8.23
CA VAL A 339 -6.30 -20.36 -8.87
C VAL A 339 -6.21 -20.16 -10.39
N LYS A 340 -5.30 -19.30 -10.87
CA LYS A 340 -5.07 -19.16 -12.31
C LYS A 340 -4.30 -20.35 -12.90
N SER A 341 -3.56 -21.12 -12.09
CA SER A 341 -2.79 -22.29 -12.53
C SER A 341 -3.31 -23.60 -11.92
N LYS A 342 -4.30 -24.24 -12.58
CA LYS A 342 -4.83 -25.63 -12.51
C LYS A 342 -6.36 -25.61 -12.42
N SER A 343 -7.15 -26.40 -13.15
CA SER A 343 -6.91 -27.51 -14.08
C SER A 343 -8.10 -27.58 -15.04
N ASN A 344 -7.89 -27.87 -16.33
CA ASN A 344 -8.99 -28.37 -17.18
C ASN A 344 -9.43 -29.73 -16.63
N GLN A 345 -10.47 -29.73 -15.80
CA GLN A 345 -11.24 -30.95 -15.56
C GLN A 345 -12.23 -31.10 -16.71
N GLY A 346 -12.35 -32.32 -17.21
CA GLY A 346 -13.19 -32.63 -18.37
C GLY A 346 -14.61 -32.12 -18.17
N THR A 347 -15.07 -31.32 -19.13
CA THR A 347 -16.40 -30.73 -19.12
C THR A 347 -17.37 -31.59 -19.92
N VAL A 348 -18.57 -31.83 -19.41
CA VAL A 348 -19.65 -32.44 -20.19
C VAL A 348 -20.48 -31.33 -20.84
N PRO A 349 -20.73 -31.37 -22.16
CA PRO A 349 -21.61 -30.42 -22.82
C PRO A 349 -23.07 -30.69 -22.41
N LEU A 350 -23.76 -29.69 -21.86
CA LEU A 350 -25.17 -29.80 -21.48
C LEU A 350 -26.10 -29.36 -22.61
N ASN A 351 -25.93 -28.12 -23.09
CA ASN A 351 -26.86 -27.48 -24.01
C ASN A 351 -26.20 -26.32 -24.79
N PRO A 352 -26.55 -26.13 -26.08
CA PRO A 352 -26.02 -25.04 -26.88
C PRO A 352 -26.61 -23.69 -26.43
N PHE A 353 -25.73 -22.70 -26.23
CA PHE A 353 -26.05 -21.33 -25.80
C PHE A 353 -25.60 -20.31 -26.85
N ILE A 354 -26.09 -19.06 -26.79
CA ILE A 354 -25.64 -18.00 -27.71
C ILE A 354 -24.20 -17.60 -27.34
N TRP A 355 -23.29 -17.64 -28.32
CA TRP A 355 -21.95 -17.07 -28.20
C TRP A 355 -22.02 -15.56 -28.43
N ARG A 356 -21.45 -14.78 -27.50
CA ARG A 356 -21.50 -13.30 -27.52
C ARG A 356 -20.15 -12.68 -27.85
N ILE A 357 -20.18 -11.45 -28.37
CA ILE A 357 -18.97 -10.62 -28.51
C ILE A 357 -18.48 -10.29 -27.10
N GLY A 358 -17.37 -10.91 -26.71
CA GLY A 358 -16.82 -10.90 -25.35
C GLY A 358 -16.54 -12.30 -24.81
N ASP A 359 -17.21 -13.33 -25.35
CA ASP A 359 -16.87 -14.73 -25.09
C ASP A 359 -15.60 -15.11 -25.87
N PRO A 360 -14.78 -16.06 -25.37
CA PRO A 360 -13.60 -16.54 -26.09
C PRO A 360 -13.97 -17.12 -27.46
N VAL A 361 -13.21 -16.78 -28.50
CA VAL A 361 -13.52 -17.24 -29.88
C VAL A 361 -13.37 -18.75 -30.02
N GLU A 362 -12.56 -19.38 -29.18
CA GLU A 362 -12.33 -20.81 -29.12
C GLU A 362 -13.57 -21.58 -28.65
N GLU A 363 -14.52 -20.91 -27.98
CA GLU A 363 -15.79 -21.51 -27.57
C GLU A 363 -16.87 -21.47 -28.68
N LEU A 364 -16.64 -20.75 -29.77
CA LEU A 364 -17.59 -20.65 -30.88
C LEU A 364 -17.67 -21.97 -31.64
N ASP A 365 -18.84 -22.61 -31.60
CA ASP A 365 -19.12 -23.81 -32.39
C ASP A 365 -19.76 -23.43 -33.73
N ILE A 366 -18.92 -23.36 -34.76
CA ILE A 366 -19.33 -23.02 -36.14
C ILE A 366 -20.33 -24.04 -36.69
N VAL A 367 -20.12 -25.34 -36.42
CA VAL A 367 -20.95 -26.41 -36.99
C VAL A 367 -22.35 -26.35 -36.38
N GLN A 368 -22.45 -26.27 -35.06
CA GLN A 368 -23.72 -26.16 -34.34
C GLN A 368 -24.46 -24.86 -34.70
N SER A 369 -23.72 -23.77 -34.92
CA SER A 369 -24.29 -22.49 -35.35
C SER A 369 -24.90 -22.58 -36.75
N LEU A 370 -24.18 -23.17 -37.71
CA LEU A 370 -24.62 -23.33 -39.10
C LEU A 370 -25.75 -24.36 -39.26
N GLN A 371 -25.76 -25.40 -38.44
CA GLN A 371 -26.86 -26.37 -38.42
C GLN A 371 -28.17 -25.75 -37.91
N ALA A 372 -28.08 -24.80 -36.97
CA ALA A 372 -29.25 -24.12 -36.43
C ALA A 372 -29.69 -22.92 -37.30
N PHE A 373 -28.75 -22.23 -37.95
CA PHE A 373 -29.00 -21.02 -38.73
C PHE A 373 -28.07 -20.93 -39.95
N PRO A 374 -28.57 -20.57 -41.15
CA PRO A 374 -27.77 -20.59 -42.38
C PRO A 374 -26.72 -19.47 -42.50
N VAL A 375 -26.74 -18.48 -41.60
CA VAL A 375 -25.82 -17.32 -41.61
C VAL A 375 -25.33 -17.07 -40.18
N LEU A 376 -24.02 -16.86 -40.02
CA LEU A 376 -23.38 -16.54 -38.74
C LEU A 376 -23.40 -15.02 -38.47
N ILE A 377 -24.12 -14.63 -37.43
CA ILE A 377 -24.28 -13.26 -36.94
C ILE A 377 -23.93 -13.30 -35.45
N PRO A 378 -22.83 -12.64 -35.01
CA PRO A 378 -22.44 -12.57 -33.61
C PRO A 378 -23.59 -12.11 -32.70
N ASN A 379 -23.67 -12.65 -31.48
CA ASN A 379 -24.75 -12.40 -30.52
C ASN A 379 -26.15 -12.89 -30.93
N MET A 380 -26.35 -13.42 -32.13
CA MET A 380 -27.67 -13.82 -32.63
C MET A 380 -27.73 -15.29 -33.05
N SER A 381 -26.96 -15.68 -34.06
CA SER A 381 -26.97 -17.03 -34.62
C SER A 381 -25.73 -17.85 -34.27
N THR A 382 -24.71 -17.22 -33.66
CA THR A 382 -23.52 -17.88 -33.13
C THR A 382 -23.82 -18.65 -31.84
N ARG A 383 -23.37 -19.90 -31.77
CA ARG A 383 -23.59 -20.84 -30.66
C ARG A 383 -22.28 -21.30 -30.04
N ARG A 384 -22.33 -21.59 -28.75
CA ARG A 384 -21.27 -22.26 -27.96
C ARG A 384 -21.87 -23.31 -27.05
N TRP A 385 -21.06 -24.27 -26.59
CA TRP A 385 -21.52 -25.27 -25.63
C TRP A 385 -21.43 -24.76 -24.20
N LEU A 386 -22.56 -24.79 -23.47
CA LEU A 386 -22.53 -24.61 -22.03
C LEU A 386 -21.90 -25.86 -21.40
N ARG A 387 -20.75 -25.67 -20.77
CA ARG A 387 -19.98 -26.70 -20.09
C ARG A 387 -20.26 -26.61 -18.59
N THR A 388 -20.51 -27.74 -17.94
CA THR A 388 -20.57 -27.80 -16.47
C THR A 388 -19.57 -28.82 -15.97
N GLU A 389 -18.90 -28.45 -14.88
CA GLU A 389 -18.04 -29.36 -14.13
C GLU A 389 -18.91 -30.30 -13.30
N VAL A 390 -18.81 -31.60 -13.55
CA VAL A 390 -19.44 -32.60 -12.69
C VAL A 390 -18.47 -32.90 -11.56
N SER A 391 -18.59 -32.16 -10.47
CA SER A 391 -18.00 -32.58 -9.19
C SER A 391 -18.91 -33.64 -8.59
N GLY A 392 -18.43 -34.89 -8.54
CA GLY A 392 -19.11 -35.97 -7.84
C GLY A 392 -19.21 -35.65 -6.35
N SER A 393 -20.37 -35.16 -5.91
CA SER A 393 -20.66 -34.98 -4.50
C SER A 393 -20.94 -36.34 -3.87
N GLY A 394 -19.91 -36.98 -3.33
CA GLY A 394 -20.13 -37.81 -2.14
C GLY A 394 -20.80 -36.94 -1.07
N ALA A 395 -21.70 -37.51 -0.27
CA ALA A 395 -22.45 -36.78 0.76
C ALA A 395 -21.54 -35.80 1.52
N PRO A 396 -21.96 -34.53 1.74
CA PRO A 396 -21.09 -33.52 2.32
C PRO A 396 -20.69 -33.96 3.73
N ALA A 397 -19.49 -34.50 3.86
CA ALA A 397 -18.87 -34.69 5.17
C ALA A 397 -18.83 -33.30 5.82
N SER A 398 -19.41 -33.16 7.02
CA SER A 398 -19.36 -31.90 7.75
C SER A 398 -17.90 -31.47 7.88
N LEU A 399 -17.53 -30.40 7.17
CA LEU A 399 -16.17 -29.89 7.15
C LEU A 399 -15.67 -29.65 8.60
N PRO A 400 -14.45 -30.07 8.95
CA PRO A 400 -13.94 -29.94 10.32
C PRO A 400 -13.69 -28.47 10.69
N ASN A 401 -13.65 -28.20 11.99
CA ASN A 401 -13.04 -26.95 12.49
C ASN A 401 -11.50 -27.07 12.44
N LEU A 402 -10.78 -25.95 12.49
CA LEU A 402 -9.32 -25.92 12.35
C LEU A 402 -8.63 -25.60 13.68
N LEU A 403 -7.59 -26.36 14.02
CA LEU A 403 -6.60 -26.00 15.04
C LEU A 403 -5.23 -25.86 14.35
N VAL A 404 -4.64 -24.68 14.42
CA VAL A 404 -3.26 -24.44 13.97
C VAL A 404 -2.34 -24.42 15.19
N VAL A 405 -1.28 -25.23 15.16
CA VAL A 405 -0.24 -25.30 16.16
C VAL A 405 1.07 -24.87 15.51
N LEU A 406 1.56 -23.68 15.88
CA LEU A 406 2.70 -23.02 15.26
C LEU A 406 3.87 -22.98 16.24
N ASP A 407 5.01 -23.51 15.82
CA ASP A 407 6.27 -23.42 16.53
C ASP A 407 6.92 -22.04 16.30
N SER A 408 7.28 -21.35 17.38
CA SER A 408 7.98 -20.06 17.38
C SER A 408 9.29 -20.10 18.15
N SER A 409 9.88 -21.29 18.31
CA SER A 409 11.16 -21.52 18.96
C SER A 409 12.34 -20.81 18.30
N GLY A 410 13.47 -20.77 19.00
CA GLY A 410 14.71 -20.15 18.49
C GLY A 410 15.26 -20.81 17.22
N SER A 411 15.00 -22.10 17.01
CA SER A 411 15.40 -22.83 15.79
C SER A 411 14.53 -22.43 14.59
N MET A 412 13.26 -22.08 14.85
CA MET A 412 12.35 -21.42 13.92
C MET A 412 12.66 -19.91 13.78
N HIS A 413 13.89 -19.55 13.42
CA HIS A 413 14.32 -18.16 13.43
C HIS A 413 13.42 -17.23 12.60
N TRP A 414 13.23 -16.00 13.09
CA TRP A 414 12.48 -14.94 12.40
C TRP A 414 13.24 -13.63 12.46
N SER A 415 13.42 -13.00 11.31
CA SER A 415 14.02 -11.67 11.21
C SER A 415 13.33 -10.87 10.11
N ILE A 416 13.44 -9.55 10.20
CA ILE A 416 13.03 -8.63 9.14
C ILE A 416 14.30 -8.03 8.58
N ASP A 417 14.57 -8.29 7.29
CA ASP A 417 15.71 -7.74 6.56
C ASP A 417 15.20 -6.81 5.47
N ARG A 418 15.55 -5.52 5.55
CA ARG A 418 15.10 -4.45 4.63
C ARG A 418 13.57 -4.45 4.44
N GLY A 419 12.81 -4.58 5.52
CA GLY A 419 11.34 -4.59 5.50
C GLY A 419 10.73 -5.93 5.07
N MET A 420 11.51 -6.92 4.66
CA MET A 420 11.02 -8.24 4.26
C MET A 420 11.22 -9.27 5.38
N PRO A 421 10.15 -9.93 5.85
CA PRO A 421 10.26 -11.05 6.77
C PRO A 421 11.03 -12.23 6.15
N LYS A 422 11.88 -12.88 6.94
CA LYS A 422 12.67 -14.04 6.54
C LYS A 422 12.68 -15.12 7.63
N GLY A 423 13.05 -16.32 7.21
CA GLY A 423 13.24 -17.49 8.08
C GLY A 423 12.11 -18.52 8.04
N PRO A 424 12.31 -19.71 8.61
CA PRO A 424 11.33 -20.79 8.59
C PRO A 424 10.02 -20.41 9.28
N PHE A 425 10.05 -19.58 10.34
CA PHE A 425 8.84 -19.07 10.98
C PHE A 425 8.01 -18.19 10.05
N HIS A 426 8.64 -17.39 9.18
CA HIS A 426 7.92 -16.58 8.20
C HIS A 426 7.10 -17.47 7.24
N ILE A 427 7.69 -18.56 6.74
CA ILE A 427 7.00 -19.48 5.84
C ILE A 427 5.90 -20.26 6.57
N ALA A 428 6.16 -20.69 7.80
CA ALA A 428 5.15 -21.34 8.64
C ALA A 428 3.97 -20.40 8.94
N LEU A 429 4.24 -19.11 9.15
CA LEU A 429 3.20 -18.09 9.35
C LEU A 429 2.39 -17.84 8.08
N LEU A 430 3.01 -17.75 6.90
CA LEU A 430 2.29 -17.68 5.61
C LEU A 430 1.38 -18.91 5.42
N SER A 431 1.89 -20.09 5.74
CA SER A 431 1.18 -21.36 5.64
C SER A 431 -0.02 -21.42 6.59
N ALA A 432 0.18 -20.97 7.84
CA ALA A 432 -0.89 -20.82 8.83
C ALA A 432 -1.98 -19.86 8.33
N PHE A 433 -1.59 -18.69 7.82
CA PHE A 433 -2.53 -17.69 7.28
C PHE A 433 -3.32 -18.23 6.08
N ALA A 434 -2.69 -19.03 5.21
CA ALA A 434 -3.39 -19.71 4.13
C ALA A 434 -4.40 -20.73 4.65
N ALA A 435 -4.02 -21.55 5.63
CA ALA A 435 -4.89 -22.57 6.18
C ALA A 435 -6.14 -21.97 6.87
N ILE A 436 -5.96 -20.93 7.68
CA ILE A 436 -7.08 -20.24 8.34
C ILE A 436 -7.99 -19.54 7.32
N ASP A 437 -7.44 -19.03 6.21
CA ASP A 437 -8.24 -18.37 5.18
C ASP A 437 -9.23 -19.34 4.50
N PHE A 438 -8.81 -20.57 4.22
CA PHE A 438 -9.70 -21.63 3.73
C PHE A 438 -10.81 -21.97 4.74
N ALA A 439 -10.47 -22.11 6.02
CA ALA A 439 -11.43 -22.42 7.07
C ALA A 439 -12.47 -21.30 7.27
N PHE A 440 -12.03 -20.03 7.31
CA PHE A 440 -12.92 -18.88 7.44
C PHE A 440 -13.83 -18.70 6.22
N LYS A 441 -13.33 -18.94 4.99
CA LYS A 441 -14.15 -18.94 3.77
C LYS A 441 -15.31 -19.93 3.82
N LYS A 442 -15.16 -21.05 4.55
CA LYS A 442 -16.21 -22.05 4.79
C LYS A 442 -16.96 -21.85 6.11
N SER A 443 -16.84 -20.67 6.75
CA SER A 443 -17.51 -20.30 8.01
C SER A 443 -17.21 -21.22 9.20
N LYS A 444 -16.03 -21.87 9.19
CA LYS A 444 -15.58 -22.78 10.25
C LYS A 444 -14.90 -22.02 11.39
N LYS A 445 -14.95 -22.60 12.59
CA LYS A 445 -14.26 -22.04 13.76
C LYS A 445 -12.79 -22.43 13.69
N VAL A 446 -11.92 -21.51 14.12
CA VAL A 446 -10.47 -21.71 14.14
C VAL A 446 -9.98 -21.51 15.58
N ALA A 447 -9.02 -22.32 15.98
CA ALA A 447 -8.20 -22.12 17.17
C ALA A 447 -6.73 -22.07 16.75
N ALA A 448 -5.93 -21.31 17.49
CA ALA A 448 -4.49 -21.24 17.32
C ALA A 448 -3.77 -21.49 18.64
N ILE A 449 -2.68 -22.24 18.56
CA ILE A 449 -1.65 -22.36 19.58
C ILE A 449 -0.35 -21.90 18.94
N ASN A 450 0.32 -20.95 19.58
CA ASN A 450 1.68 -20.55 19.27
C ASN A 450 2.54 -20.91 20.50
N PHE A 451 3.55 -21.75 20.31
CA PHE A 451 4.36 -22.28 21.39
C PHE A 451 5.85 -22.00 21.20
N SER A 452 6.54 -21.85 22.32
CA SER A 452 8.00 -21.82 22.47
C SER A 452 8.27 -22.02 23.98
N GLU A 453 8.92 -21.07 24.67
CA GLU A 453 9.06 -21.08 26.12
C GLU A 453 7.71 -20.90 26.83
N SER A 454 6.82 -20.07 26.25
CA SER A 454 5.44 -19.91 26.72
C SER A 454 4.44 -20.38 25.66
N VAL A 455 3.23 -20.75 26.10
CA VAL A 455 2.15 -21.18 25.22
C VAL A 455 1.09 -20.08 25.15
N LYS A 456 0.90 -19.52 23.96
CA LYS A 456 -0.19 -18.60 23.64
C LYS A 456 -1.28 -19.37 22.90
N SER A 457 -2.49 -19.40 23.43
CA SER A 457 -3.58 -20.19 22.85
C SER A 457 -4.90 -19.44 22.80
N SER A 458 -5.81 -19.93 21.95
CA SER A 458 -7.19 -19.45 21.83
C SER A 458 -8.15 -20.62 21.79
N SER A 459 -9.35 -20.40 22.33
CA SER A 459 -10.50 -21.26 22.10
C SER A 459 -10.99 -21.13 20.66
N LEU A 460 -11.72 -22.14 20.18
CA LEU A 460 -12.39 -22.10 18.87
C LEU A 460 -13.24 -20.83 18.73
N THR A 461 -12.88 -19.97 17.78
CA THR A 461 -13.55 -18.70 17.52
C THR A 461 -13.73 -18.45 16.03
N ARG A 462 -14.63 -17.52 15.69
CA ARG A 462 -14.76 -16.94 14.35
C ARG A 462 -14.03 -15.60 14.23
N GLU A 463 -13.50 -15.09 15.34
CA GLU A 463 -12.79 -13.83 15.41
C GLU A 463 -11.38 -13.97 14.84
N ARG A 464 -11.23 -13.57 13.58
CA ARG A 464 -9.98 -13.71 12.81
C ARG A 464 -8.81 -12.98 13.45
N ALA A 465 -9.02 -11.74 13.92
CA ALA A 465 -7.97 -10.92 14.53
C ALA A 465 -7.34 -11.60 15.76
N ARG A 466 -8.13 -12.27 16.61
CA ARG A 466 -7.64 -12.98 17.79
C ARG A 466 -6.68 -14.12 17.43
N ILE A 467 -7.02 -14.89 16.39
CA ILE A 467 -6.20 -15.98 15.87
C ILE A 467 -4.90 -15.43 15.28
N GLU A 468 -5.00 -14.42 14.42
CA GLU A 468 -3.85 -13.82 13.75
C GLU A 468 -2.86 -13.20 14.76
N ASN A 469 -3.33 -12.51 15.79
CA ASN A 469 -2.47 -11.91 16.82
C ASN A 469 -1.67 -12.95 17.62
N ILE A 470 -2.25 -14.13 17.86
CA ILE A 470 -1.55 -15.24 18.52
C ILE A 470 -0.46 -15.78 17.58
N LEU A 471 -0.79 -16.01 16.31
CA LEU A 471 0.15 -16.57 15.34
C LEU A 471 1.31 -15.62 15.04
N THR A 472 1.10 -14.30 14.99
CA THR A 472 2.16 -13.32 14.72
C THR A 472 3.11 -13.05 15.90
N SER A 473 2.84 -13.63 17.07
CA SER A 473 3.65 -13.43 18.27
C SER A 473 4.90 -14.34 18.31
N TYR A 474 5.98 -13.96 17.61
CA TYR A 474 7.25 -14.70 17.70
C TYR A 474 7.88 -14.63 19.10
N GLN A 475 8.47 -15.74 19.59
CA GLN A 475 9.00 -15.87 20.95
C GLN A 475 10.51 -16.17 21.00
N GLY A 476 11.01 -17.12 20.22
CA GLY A 476 12.44 -17.43 20.11
C GLY A 476 13.06 -18.19 21.29
N GLY A 477 12.25 -18.83 22.13
CA GLY A 477 12.69 -19.63 23.28
C GLY A 477 12.84 -21.13 22.97
N SER A 478 12.71 -21.98 24.00
CA SER A 478 12.81 -23.44 23.87
C SER A 478 11.59 -24.08 23.20
N THR A 479 11.69 -25.37 22.87
CA THR A 479 10.68 -26.11 22.10
C THR A 479 10.03 -27.20 22.95
N ILE A 480 9.03 -26.83 23.75
CA ILE A 480 8.18 -27.79 24.48
C ILE A 480 6.81 -27.83 23.80
N ALA A 481 6.42 -29.00 23.30
CA ALA A 481 5.13 -29.16 22.63
C ALA A 481 3.97 -28.92 23.63
N PRO A 482 2.93 -28.16 23.21
CA PRO A 482 1.81 -27.73 24.07
C PRO A 482 0.75 -28.83 24.21
N VAL A 483 1.15 -29.96 24.80
CA VAL A 483 0.37 -31.21 24.82
C VAL A 483 -1.00 -31.05 25.53
N GLU A 484 -1.03 -30.33 26.65
CA GLU A 484 -2.27 -30.15 27.43
C GLU A 484 -3.24 -29.19 26.73
N GLU A 485 -2.76 -28.11 26.14
CA GLU A 485 -3.57 -27.15 25.39
C GLU A 485 -4.21 -27.81 24.16
N ILE A 486 -3.44 -28.58 23.37
CA ILE A 486 -3.99 -29.33 22.23
C ILE A 486 -5.12 -30.24 22.71
N ARG A 487 -4.89 -30.98 23.81
CA ARG A 487 -5.89 -31.90 24.37
C ARG A 487 -7.15 -31.17 24.83
N ASN A 488 -7.01 -30.01 25.48
CA ASN A 488 -8.13 -29.23 25.99
C ASN A 488 -8.97 -28.64 24.85
N ILE A 489 -8.34 -28.16 23.78
CA ILE A 489 -9.05 -27.67 22.59
C ILE A 489 -9.76 -28.83 21.87
N CYS A 490 -9.11 -29.99 21.73
CA CYS A 490 -9.75 -31.17 21.12
C CYS A 490 -10.96 -31.66 21.92
N ARG A 491 -10.87 -31.69 23.25
CA ARG A 491 -11.98 -32.13 24.13
C ARG A 491 -13.16 -31.16 24.14
N SER A 492 -12.90 -29.86 23.99
CA SER A 492 -13.96 -28.83 23.98
C SER A 492 -14.63 -28.67 22.60
N SER A 493 -14.16 -29.37 21.57
CA SER A 493 -14.75 -29.32 20.24
C SER A 493 -15.99 -30.22 20.15
N GLU A 494 -17.09 -29.66 19.65
CA GLU A 494 -18.35 -30.37 19.40
C GLU A 494 -18.29 -31.31 18.17
N GLY A 495 -17.16 -31.36 17.46
CA GLY A 495 -16.97 -32.21 16.29
C GLY A 495 -15.50 -32.43 15.91
N ASN A 496 -15.29 -33.15 14.81
CA ASN A 496 -13.95 -33.48 14.33
C ASN A 496 -13.15 -32.21 13.99
N LEU A 497 -11.88 -32.24 14.37
CA LEU A 497 -10.93 -31.15 14.14
C LEU A 497 -9.92 -31.58 13.09
N LEU A 498 -9.51 -30.63 12.27
CA LEU A 498 -8.27 -30.69 11.54
C LEU A 498 -7.20 -29.98 12.38
N VAL A 499 -6.22 -30.72 12.86
CA VAL A 499 -5.06 -30.19 13.57
C VAL A 499 -3.89 -30.11 12.59
N ILE A 500 -3.35 -28.92 12.40
CA ILE A 500 -2.14 -28.68 11.58
C ILE A 500 -1.05 -28.20 12.53
N MET A 501 0.01 -28.99 12.68
CA MET A 501 1.20 -28.63 13.45
C MET A 501 2.38 -28.38 12.50
N MET A 502 3.05 -27.24 12.69
CA MET A 502 4.22 -26.82 11.89
C MET A 502 5.40 -26.57 12.84
N THR A 503 6.48 -27.33 12.67
CA THR A 503 7.67 -27.31 13.52
C THR A 503 8.88 -27.86 12.75
N ASP A 504 10.09 -27.50 13.17
CA ASP A 504 11.33 -28.13 12.73
C ASP A 504 11.74 -29.32 13.60
N ALA A 505 10.83 -29.79 14.46
CA ALA A 505 10.90 -31.03 15.21
C ALA A 505 12.04 -31.10 16.26
N GLU A 506 12.60 -29.97 16.70
CA GLU A 506 13.48 -29.93 17.87
C GLU A 506 12.69 -30.01 19.21
N ILE A 507 11.66 -30.87 19.28
CA ILE A 507 10.74 -30.97 20.42
C ILE A 507 11.36 -31.77 21.58
N ALA A 508 11.34 -31.22 22.79
CA ALA A 508 11.91 -31.87 23.97
C ALA A 508 11.05 -33.03 24.53
N ASN A 509 9.72 -33.00 24.35
CA ASN A 509 8.75 -33.91 24.97
C ASN A 509 8.00 -34.81 23.97
N TRP A 510 8.73 -35.44 23.04
CA TRP A 510 8.18 -36.31 21.99
C TRP A 510 7.22 -37.40 22.49
N ASP A 511 7.59 -38.12 23.55
CA ASP A 511 6.74 -39.20 24.11
C ASP A 511 5.36 -38.70 24.54
N GLY A 512 5.30 -37.50 25.11
CA GLY A 512 4.06 -36.86 25.56
C GLY A 512 3.18 -36.45 24.38
N LEU A 513 3.81 -35.93 23.32
CA LEU A 513 3.13 -35.56 22.08
C LEU A 513 2.57 -36.80 21.37
N LEU A 514 3.35 -37.86 21.22
CA LEU A 514 2.95 -39.08 20.53
C LEU A 514 1.76 -39.76 21.20
N LYS A 515 1.77 -39.88 22.54
CA LYS A 515 0.62 -40.39 23.32
C LYS A 515 -0.65 -39.55 23.09
N THR A 516 -0.47 -38.24 22.94
CA THR A 516 -1.59 -37.32 22.75
C THR A 516 -2.13 -37.37 21.33
N ILE A 517 -1.26 -37.48 20.31
CA ILE A 517 -1.64 -37.71 18.92
C ILE A 517 -2.45 -39.01 18.78
N LYS A 518 -1.97 -40.13 19.33
CA LYS A 518 -2.69 -41.42 19.33
C LYS A 518 -4.12 -41.26 19.85
N ARG A 519 -4.29 -40.52 20.94
CA ARG A 519 -5.60 -40.28 21.56
C ARG A 519 -6.48 -39.35 20.72
N ILE A 520 -5.90 -38.32 20.11
CA ILE A 520 -6.61 -37.36 19.25
C ILE A 520 -7.12 -38.05 17.98
N CYS A 521 -6.29 -38.84 17.31
CA CYS A 521 -6.65 -39.59 16.11
C CYS A 521 -7.72 -40.67 16.41
N SER A 522 -7.60 -41.36 17.56
CA SER A 522 -8.61 -42.34 18.01
C SER A 522 -9.99 -41.72 18.25
N ASN A 523 -10.05 -40.43 18.58
CA ASN A 523 -11.31 -39.69 18.75
C ASN A 523 -11.89 -39.14 17.43
N GLY A 524 -11.30 -39.46 16.28
CA GLY A 524 -11.79 -39.05 14.96
C GLY A 524 -11.29 -37.69 14.47
N HIS A 525 -10.41 -37.01 15.22
CA HIS A 525 -9.74 -35.81 14.73
C HIS A 525 -8.63 -36.19 13.74
N ARG A 526 -8.37 -35.33 12.75
CA ARG A 526 -7.31 -35.51 11.75
C ARG A 526 -6.10 -34.68 12.16
N PHE A 527 -4.93 -35.29 12.22
CA PHE A 527 -3.69 -34.61 12.61
C PHE A 527 -2.70 -34.60 11.45
N PHE A 528 -2.24 -33.42 11.05
CA PHE A 528 -1.16 -33.20 10.10
C PHE A 528 0.04 -32.63 10.84
N LEU A 529 1.19 -33.28 10.70
CA LEU A 529 2.48 -32.76 11.17
C LEU A 529 3.34 -32.42 9.96
N PHE A 530 3.63 -31.14 9.80
CA PHE A 530 4.61 -30.66 8.85
C PHE A 530 5.94 -30.49 9.58
N HIS A 531 6.89 -31.36 9.23
CA HIS A 531 8.20 -31.48 9.87
C HIS A 531 9.27 -30.93 8.94
N ILE A 532 9.84 -29.76 9.27
CA ILE A 532 10.98 -29.18 8.55
C ILE A 532 12.24 -29.92 9.00
N ARG A 533 12.81 -30.80 8.17
CA ARG A 533 13.95 -31.63 8.57
C ARG A 533 15.18 -30.77 8.83
N SER A 534 15.72 -30.83 10.05
CA SER A 534 17.08 -30.37 10.34
C SER A 534 18.05 -31.54 10.17
N SER A 535 19.28 -31.28 9.72
CA SER A 535 20.29 -32.30 9.40
C SER A 535 20.79 -33.13 10.60
N ARG A 536 20.14 -33.04 11.77
CA ARG A 536 20.59 -33.59 13.05
C ARG A 536 19.80 -34.80 13.54
N TYR A 537 18.69 -35.17 12.90
CA TYR A 537 17.86 -36.31 13.33
C TYR A 537 17.66 -37.35 12.21
N SER A 538 17.88 -38.61 12.54
CA SER A 538 17.37 -39.76 11.77
C SER A 538 15.86 -39.82 12.01
N SER A 539 15.08 -39.19 11.13
CA SER A 539 13.65 -38.94 11.31
C SER A 539 12.75 -40.13 10.97
N ASP A 540 13.29 -41.19 10.35
CA ASP A 540 12.46 -42.22 9.72
C ASP A 540 11.70 -43.09 10.75
N ASP A 541 12.31 -43.39 11.91
CA ASP A 541 11.64 -44.14 12.99
C ASP A 541 10.53 -43.31 13.65
N LEU A 542 10.76 -42.01 13.85
CA LEU A 542 9.80 -41.11 14.49
C LEU A 542 8.61 -40.80 13.56
N ASP A 543 8.88 -40.60 12.26
CA ASP A 543 7.86 -40.43 11.23
C ASP A 543 6.96 -41.68 11.13
N ALA A 544 7.55 -42.88 11.28
CA ALA A 544 6.83 -44.15 11.31
C ALA A 544 5.93 -44.28 12.56
N GLU A 545 6.45 -44.01 13.76
CA GLU A 545 5.65 -44.10 14.99
C GLU A 545 4.47 -43.10 15.01
N LEU A 546 4.65 -41.92 14.44
CA LEU A 546 3.61 -40.91 14.30
C LEU A 546 2.57 -41.30 13.24
N SER A 547 3.00 -41.95 12.16
CA SER A 547 2.09 -42.51 11.15
C SER A 547 1.27 -43.67 11.73
N GLU A 548 1.87 -44.55 12.53
CA GLU A 548 1.17 -45.57 13.31
C GLU A 548 0.19 -44.99 14.33
N ALA A 549 0.50 -43.81 14.86
CA ALA A 549 -0.41 -43.06 15.73
C ALA A 549 -1.62 -42.46 15.00
N GLY A 550 -1.69 -42.59 13.68
CA GLY A 550 -2.77 -42.08 12.83
C GLY A 550 -2.58 -40.63 12.37
N ALA A 551 -1.41 -40.01 12.63
CA ALA A 551 -1.09 -38.70 12.08
C ALA A 551 -0.60 -38.83 10.62
N GLN A 552 -0.87 -37.80 9.82
CA GLN A 552 -0.28 -37.65 8.49
C GLN A 552 0.98 -36.80 8.64
N VAL A 553 2.13 -37.47 8.66
CA VAL A 553 3.43 -36.82 8.75
C VAL A 553 3.91 -36.47 7.35
N ILE A 554 4.25 -35.20 7.15
CA ILE A 554 4.77 -34.67 5.89
C ILE A 554 6.17 -34.11 6.18
N PRO A 555 7.23 -34.91 5.94
CA PRO A 555 8.59 -34.42 6.04
C PRO A 555 8.89 -33.42 4.92
N LEU A 556 9.65 -32.38 5.24
CA LEU A 556 10.10 -31.36 4.31
C LEU A 556 11.62 -31.28 4.30
N ASP A 557 12.21 -31.29 3.11
CA ASP A 557 13.65 -31.08 2.94
C ASP A 557 14.02 -29.59 3.04
N SER A 558 13.08 -28.69 2.75
CA SER A 558 13.23 -27.24 2.84
C SER A 558 11.97 -26.60 3.44
N ALA A 559 12.17 -25.55 4.25
CA ALA A 559 11.07 -24.74 4.77
C ALA A 559 10.26 -24.06 3.65
N GLU A 560 10.86 -23.85 2.46
CA GLU A 560 10.21 -23.19 1.32
C GLU A 560 9.03 -24.01 0.77
N ASP A 561 9.09 -25.33 0.84
CA ASP A 561 8.04 -26.23 0.35
C ASP A 561 6.80 -26.24 1.25
N LEU A 562 6.93 -25.76 2.49
CA LEU A 562 5.88 -25.80 3.51
C LEU A 562 4.59 -25.14 3.05
N PHE A 563 4.69 -23.95 2.45
CA PHE A 563 3.53 -23.20 2.00
C PHE A 563 2.70 -23.98 0.98
N GLY A 564 3.35 -24.51 -0.06
CA GLY A 564 2.66 -25.25 -1.12
C GLY A 564 1.98 -26.51 -0.61
N LEU A 565 2.64 -27.25 0.30
CA LEU A 565 2.09 -28.48 0.88
C LEU A 565 0.91 -28.20 1.81
N VAL A 566 1.01 -27.20 2.69
CA VAL A 566 -0.09 -26.81 3.58
C VAL A 566 -1.30 -26.34 2.78
N VAL A 567 -1.10 -25.53 1.74
CA VAL A 567 -2.16 -25.09 0.83
C VAL A 567 -2.80 -26.29 0.14
N ARG A 568 -2.02 -27.23 -0.37
CA ARG A 568 -2.52 -28.43 -1.05
C ARG A 568 -3.42 -29.28 -0.14
N GLU A 569 -2.94 -29.63 1.05
CA GLU A 569 -3.69 -30.48 1.97
C GLU A 569 -4.93 -29.77 2.53
N THR A 570 -4.79 -28.48 2.88
CA THR A 570 -5.92 -27.71 3.39
C THR A 570 -6.99 -27.50 2.31
N LYS A 571 -6.59 -27.19 1.07
CA LYS A 571 -7.51 -27.07 -0.07
C LYS A 571 -8.21 -28.41 -0.35
N ARG A 572 -7.53 -29.55 -0.27
CA ARG A 572 -8.16 -30.87 -0.45
C ARG A 572 -9.30 -31.11 0.55
N ILE A 573 -9.18 -30.59 1.77
CA ILE A 573 -10.17 -30.77 2.84
C ILE A 573 -11.30 -29.76 2.75
N TYR A 574 -11.01 -28.49 2.44
CA TYR A 574 -12.00 -27.42 2.42
C TYR A 574 -12.51 -27.06 1.02
N ALA A 575 -12.01 -27.63 -0.08
CA ALA A 575 -12.58 -27.43 -1.42
C ALA A 575 -13.78 -28.34 -1.72
N SER A 576 -14.11 -29.25 -0.79
CA SER A 576 -15.30 -30.10 -0.85
C SER A 576 -16.60 -29.33 -0.77
#